data_AF-A0A392S4F9-F1
#
_entry.id   AF-A0A392S4F9-F1
#
_cell.length_a   1.000
_cell.length_b   1.000
_cell.length_c   1.000
_cell.angle_alpha   90.00
_cell.angle_beta   90.00
_cell.angle_gamma   90.00
#
_symmetry.space_group_name_H-M   'P 1'
#
loop_
_entity.id
_entity.type
_entity.pdbx_description
1 polymer ?
#
loop_
_entity_poly.entity_id
_entity_poly.type
_entity_poly.pdbx_seq_one_letter_code
_entity_poly.pdbx_strand_id
1 'polypeptide(L)'
;MIDRFSNEVVDEAHKSKKELMLFKVDFEKTYDSVDWGYLDDVMGKMFFPTLWRKWIKECVCMATASVLVNGSPTDEFPVERGLRQWDPLSPFLFLLAVEGLHVLME
;
A
#
# COMPACT_ATOMS: atom_id res chain seq x y z
N MET A 1 -4.39 -16.01 -4.45
CA MET A 1 -5.74 -15.88 -3.85
C MET A 1 -6.60 -14.90 -4.65
N ILE A 2 -6.07 -13.75 -5.07
CA ILE A 2 -6.80 -12.71 -5.85
C ILE A 2 -7.24 -13.21 -7.24
N ASP A 3 -6.43 -14.02 -7.93
CA ASP A 3 -6.80 -14.55 -9.26
C ASP A 3 -8.00 -15.50 -9.24
N ARG A 4 -8.27 -16.13 -8.08
CA ARG A 4 -9.38 -17.06 -7.93
C ARG A 4 -10.72 -16.34 -8.07
N PHE A 5 -10.86 -15.16 -7.47
CA PHE A 5 -12.09 -14.39 -7.52
C PHE A 5 -12.39 -13.89 -8.94
N SER A 6 -11.35 -13.47 -9.67
CA SER A 6 -11.49 -13.07 -11.07
C SER A 6 -12.02 -14.23 -11.93
N ASN A 7 -11.48 -15.44 -11.73
CA ASN A 7 -11.94 -16.63 -12.45
C ASN A 7 -13.38 -17.00 -12.08
N GLU A 8 -13.76 -16.92 -10.80
CA GLU A 8 -15.14 -17.19 -10.35
C GLU A 8 -16.16 -16.23 -10.98
N VAL A 9 -15.82 -14.94 -11.09
CA VAL A 9 -16.69 -13.93 -11.75
C VAL A 9 -16.82 -14.18 -13.25
N VAL A 10 -15.73 -14.54 -13.92
CA VAL A 10 -15.74 -14.87 -15.36
C VAL A 10 -16.58 -16.13 -15.63
N ASP A 11 -16.42 -17.17 -14.82
CA ASP A 11 -17.20 -18.42 -14.93
C ASP A 11 -18.70 -18.17 -14.74
N GLU A 12 -19.07 -17.30 -13.81
CA GLU A 12 -20.47 -16.96 -13.55
C GLU A 12 -21.09 -16.15 -14.70
N ALA A 13 -20.35 -15.19 -15.26
CA ALA A 13 -20.79 -14.45 -16.45
C ALA A 13 -20.99 -15.38 -17.66
N HIS A 14 -20.08 -16.34 -17.85
CA HIS A 14 -20.19 -17.35 -18.90
C HIS A 14 -21.43 -18.26 -18.70
N LYS A 15 -21.64 -18.78 -17.48
CA LYS A 15 -22.83 -19.60 -17.14
C LYS A 15 -24.14 -18.84 -17.35
N SER A 16 -24.16 -17.56 -16.98
CA SER A 16 -25.35 -16.70 -17.09
C SER A 16 -25.52 -16.06 -18.48
N LYS A 17 -24.61 -16.31 -19.43
CA LYS A 17 -24.58 -15.73 -20.79
C LYS A 17 -24.66 -14.20 -20.79
N LYS A 18 -24.00 -13.56 -19.82
CA LYS A 18 -23.91 -12.10 -19.73
C LYS A 18 -22.61 -11.61 -20.33
N GLU A 19 -22.66 -10.51 -21.06
CA GLU A 19 -21.46 -9.76 -21.42
C GLU A 19 -20.81 -9.19 -20.14
N LEU A 20 -19.49 -9.35 -20.02
CA LEU A 20 -18.71 -8.93 -18.87
C LEU A 20 -17.52 -8.09 -19.34
N MET A 21 -17.35 -6.91 -18.73
CA MET A 21 -16.10 -6.18 -18.74
C MET A 21 -15.53 -6.22 -17.31
N LEU A 22 -14.35 -6.80 -17.15
CA LEU A 22 -13.67 -6.92 -15.86
C LEU A 22 -12.39 -6.06 -15.88
N PHE A 23 -12.28 -5.15 -14.93
CA PHE A 23 -11.07 -4.37 -14.70
C PHE A 23 -10.42 -4.81 -13.39
N LYS A 24 -9.23 -5.42 -13.48
CA LYS A 24 -8.46 -5.88 -12.31
C LYS A 24 -7.25 -4.96 -12.14
N VAL A 25 -7.15 -4.31 -10.99
CA VAL A 25 -5.97 -3.53 -10.58
C VAL A 25 -5.19 -4.36 -9.58
N ASP A 26 -3.88 -4.43 -9.78
CA ASP A 26 -2.94 -5.02 -8.83
C ASP A 26 -1.88 -3.97 -8.49
N PHE A 27 -1.45 -3.98 -7.23
CA PHE A 27 -0.46 -3.05 -6.73
C PHE A 27 0.90 -3.75 -6.68
N GLU A 28 1.79 -3.37 -7.59
CA GLU A 28 3.16 -3.86 -7.52
C GLU A 28 3.83 -3.35 -6.23
N LYS A 29 4.34 -4.25 -5.40
CA LYS A 29 5.06 -3.93 -4.15
C LYS A 29 4.28 -2.92 -3.30
N THR A 30 3.06 -3.30 -2.92
CA THR A 30 2.09 -2.51 -2.14
C THR A 30 2.71 -1.72 -0.99
N TYR A 31 3.52 -2.38 -0.16
CA TYR A 31 4.13 -1.74 1.00
C TYR A 31 5.26 -0.81 0.58
N ASP A 32 6.12 -1.21 -0.35
CA ASP A 32 7.33 -0.47 -0.71
C ASP A 32 7.03 0.82 -1.51
N SER A 33 5.79 1.01 -1.98
CA SER A 33 5.40 2.09 -2.89
C SER A 33 4.63 3.25 -2.24
N VAL A 34 4.17 3.10 -0.99
CA VAL A 34 3.35 4.12 -0.31
C VAL A 34 4.15 5.41 -0.08
N ASP A 35 3.70 6.51 -0.68
CA ASP A 35 4.28 7.84 -0.42
C ASP A 35 3.85 8.36 0.96
N TRP A 36 4.82 8.84 1.75
CA TRP A 36 4.57 9.28 3.13
C TRP A 36 3.85 10.64 3.21
N GLY A 37 4.05 11.52 2.23
CA GLY A 37 3.35 12.79 2.15
C GLY A 37 1.86 12.57 1.85
N TYR A 38 1.59 11.71 0.87
CA TYR A 38 0.25 11.25 0.54
C TYR A 38 -0.45 10.61 1.76
N LEU A 39 0.24 9.73 2.50
CA LEU A 39 -0.32 9.11 3.69
C LEU A 39 -0.68 10.15 4.77
N ASP A 40 0.18 11.14 5.03
CA ASP A 40 -0.10 12.23 5.97
C ASP A 40 -1.31 13.07 5.52
N ASP A 41 -1.43 13.35 4.23
CA ASP A 41 -2.57 14.07 3.64
C ASP A 41 -3.88 13.31 3.80
N VAL A 42 -3.88 12.00 3.54
CA VAL A 42 -5.06 11.12 3.73
C VAL A 42 -5.47 11.10 5.19
N MET A 43 -4.52 10.87 6.11
CA MET A 43 -4.79 10.91 7.54
C MET A 43 -5.33 12.27 7.99
N GLY A 44 -4.83 13.37 7.39
CA GLY A 44 -5.33 14.72 7.63
C GLY A 44 -6.79 14.89 7.18
N LYS A 45 -7.15 14.40 6.00
CA LYS A 45 -8.53 14.41 5.48
C LYS A 45 -9.49 13.54 6.29
N MET A 46 -8.98 12.49 6.92
CA MET A 46 -9.72 11.63 7.86
C MET A 46 -9.76 12.19 9.30
N PHE A 47 -9.34 13.44 9.51
CA PHE A 47 -9.39 14.13 10.81
C PHE A 47 -8.53 13.49 11.91
N PHE A 48 -7.46 12.77 11.56
CA PHE A 48 -6.51 12.29 12.57
C PHE A 48 -5.82 13.47 13.26
N PRO A 49 -5.67 13.45 14.60
CA PRO A 49 -5.01 14.54 15.31
C PRO A 49 -3.55 14.72 14.87
N THR A 50 -3.08 15.96 14.79
CA THR A 50 -1.72 16.30 14.35
C THR A 50 -0.63 15.54 15.12
N LEU A 51 -0.84 15.30 16.41
CA LEU A 51 0.11 14.54 17.24
C LEU A 51 0.26 13.09 16.75
N TRP A 52 -0.86 12.43 16.44
CA TRP A 52 -0.86 11.06 15.92
C TRP A 52 -0.17 10.97 14.57
N ARG A 53 -0.47 11.92 13.67
CA ARG A 53 0.19 11.96 12.35
C ARG A 53 1.70 12.16 12.48
N LYS A 54 2.14 13.03 13.40
CA LYS A 54 3.56 13.22 13.68
C LYS A 54 4.22 11.93 14.16
N TRP A 55 3.59 11.18 15.08
CA TRP A 55 4.13 9.89 15.51
C TRP A 55 4.25 8.89 14.36
N ILE A 56 3.22 8.77 13.53
CA ILE A 56 3.27 7.90 12.34
C ILE A 56 4.40 8.32 11.39
N LYS A 57 4.55 9.63 11.13
CA LYS A 57 5.62 10.17 10.30
C LYS A 57 7.00 9.77 10.81
N GLU A 58 7.26 9.90 12.11
CA GLU A 58 8.53 9.45 12.70
C GLU A 58 8.72 7.93 12.56
N CYS A 59 7.66 7.14 12.76
CA CYS A 59 7.73 5.68 12.60
C CYS A 59 8.11 5.24 11.18
N VAL A 60 7.60 5.93 10.16
CA VAL A 60 7.84 5.56 8.75
C VAL A 60 9.11 6.20 8.17
N CYS A 61 9.42 7.46 8.53
CA CYS A 61 10.51 8.23 7.93
C CYS A 61 11.92 7.87 8.44
N MET A 62 12.03 7.17 9.56
CA MET A 62 13.35 6.81 10.14
C MET A 62 13.97 5.54 9.52
N ALA A 63 13.42 5.05 8.41
CA ALA A 63 13.92 3.84 7.77
C ALA A 63 15.18 4.09 6.93
N THR A 64 16.24 3.34 7.22
CA THR A 64 17.40 3.18 6.35
C THR A 64 17.42 1.75 5.78
N ALA A 65 18.12 1.58 4.65
CA ALA A 65 18.34 0.30 4.02
C ALA A 65 19.80 0.18 3.55
N SER A 66 20.27 -1.06 3.38
CA SER A 66 21.57 -1.39 2.78
C SER A 66 21.37 -2.50 1.76
N VAL A 67 22.19 -2.54 0.71
CA VAL A 67 22.19 -3.66 -0.24
C VAL A 67 23.21 -4.70 0.22
N LEU A 68 22.84 -5.98 0.21
CA LEU A 68 23.80 -7.06 0.44
C LEU A 68 24.49 -7.42 -0.88
N VAL A 69 25.81 -7.20 -0.96
CA VAL A 69 26.66 -7.62 -2.10
C VAL A 69 27.53 -8.78 -1.64
N ASN A 70 27.32 -9.96 -2.22
CA ASN A 70 27.99 -11.21 -1.81
C ASN A 70 27.86 -11.49 -0.30
N GLY A 71 26.70 -11.19 0.28
CA GLY A 71 26.42 -11.38 1.71
C GLY A 71 27.00 -10.30 2.63
N SER A 72 27.73 -9.32 2.11
CA SER A 72 28.24 -8.18 2.87
C SER A 72 27.37 -6.94 2.64
N PRO A 73 26.94 -6.21 3.68
CA PRO A 73 26.16 -4.99 3.51
C PRO A 73 27.01 -3.86 2.94
N THR A 74 26.41 -3.07 2.05
CA THR A 74 26.91 -1.76 1.62
C THR A 74 26.66 -0.71 2.72
N ASP A 75 27.12 0.51 2.47
CA ASP A 75 26.70 1.67 3.25
C ASP A 75 25.16 1.79 3.25
N GLU A 76 24.64 2.28 4.37
CA GLU A 76 23.23 2.56 4.54
C GLU A 76 22.82 3.81 3.76
N PHE A 77 21.60 3.78 3.22
CA PHE A 77 20.97 4.93 2.59
C PHE A 77 19.54 5.11 3.15
N PRO A 78 19.02 6.35 3.19
CA PRO A 78 17.67 6.61 3.65
C PRO A 78 16.66 6.02 2.66
N VAL A 79 15.58 5.47 3.21
CA VAL A 79 14.38 5.14 2.44
C VAL A 79 13.53 6.41 2.33
N GLU A 80 12.90 6.64 1.18
CA GLU A 80 12.09 7.85 0.95
C GLU A 80 10.59 7.59 0.90
N ARG A 81 10.19 6.31 0.80
CA ARG A 81 8.81 5.87 0.71
C ARG A 81 8.65 4.43 1.16
N GLY A 82 7.41 4.05 1.38
CA GLY A 82 7.01 2.69 1.68
C GLY A 82 6.86 2.41 3.15
N LEU A 83 6.23 1.29 3.45
CA LEU A 83 5.91 0.80 4.78
C LEU A 83 6.77 -0.42 5.09
N ARG A 84 7.24 -0.54 6.33
CA ARG A 84 8.08 -1.68 6.73
C ARG A 84 7.26 -2.96 6.73
N GLN A 85 7.70 -3.96 5.97
CA GLN A 85 7.12 -5.30 6.07
C GLN A 85 7.33 -5.84 7.49
N TRP A 86 6.36 -6.59 8.00
CA TRP A 86 6.33 -7.15 9.36
C TRP A 86 6.18 -6.14 10.50
N ASP A 87 6.09 -4.84 10.21
CA ASP A 87 5.63 -3.87 11.19
C ASP A 87 4.11 -4.03 11.40
N PRO A 88 3.63 -4.20 12.66
CA PRO A 88 2.21 -4.36 12.95
C PRO A 88 1.35 -3.16 12.52
N LEU A 89 1.91 -1.97 12.34
CA LEU A 89 1.19 -0.79 11.87
C LEU A 89 1.02 -0.75 10.35
N SER A 90 1.95 -1.35 9.60
CA SER A 90 1.97 -1.28 8.13
C SER A 90 0.67 -1.74 7.47
N PRO A 91 0.00 -2.82 7.89
CA PRO A 91 -1.29 -3.21 7.30
C PRO A 91 -2.37 -2.14 7.46
N PHE A 92 -2.45 -1.50 8.62
CA PHE A 92 -3.43 -0.45 8.88
C PHE A 92 -3.14 0.82 8.07
N LEU A 93 -1.87 1.24 8.03
CA LEU A 93 -1.45 2.40 7.24
C LEU A 93 -1.68 2.18 5.74
N PHE A 94 -1.46 0.95 5.26
CA PHE A 94 -1.76 0.59 3.87
C PHE A 94 -3.26 0.68 3.56
N LEU A 95 -4.13 0.23 4.46
CA LEU A 95 -5.59 0.37 4.29
C LEU A 95 -6.02 1.83 4.18
N LEU A 96 -5.46 2.72 5.01
CA LEU A 96 -5.73 4.16 4.90
C LEU A 96 -5.32 4.70 3.53
N ALA A 97 -4.13 4.34 3.05
CA ALA A 97 -3.63 4.74 1.75
C ALA A 97 -4.55 4.29 0.60
N VAL A 98 -5.03 3.03 0.65
CA VAL A 98 -5.95 2.49 -0.35
C VAL A 98 -7.33 3.15 -0.28
N GLU A 99 -7.85 3.43 0.91
CA GLU A 99 -9.11 4.14 1.09
C GLU A 99 -9.04 5.55 0.49
N GLY A 100 -7.94 6.27 0.75
CA GLY A 100 -7.71 7.57 0.11
C GLY A 100 -7.65 7.49 -1.42
N LEU A 101 -7.11 6.39 -1.96
CA LEU A 101 -7.01 6.18 -3.40
C LEU A 101 -8.37 5.84 -4.00
N HIS A 102 -9.18 5.04 -3.29
CA HIS A 102 -10.54 4.71 -3.68
C HIS A 102 -11.39 5.97 -3.85
N VAL A 103 -11.34 6.89 -2.88
CA VAL A 103 -12.07 8.18 -2.95
C VAL A 103 -11.58 9.06 -4.12
N LEU A 104 -10.31 8.97 -4.53
CA LEU A 104 -9.79 9.70 -5.68
C LEU A 104 -10.21 9.09 -7.03
N MET A 105 -10.60 7.82 -7.03
CA MET A 105 -11.02 7.09 -8.23
C MET A 105 -12.54 7.14 -8.47
N GLU A 106 -13.32 7.60 -7.49
CA GLU A 106 -14.74 7.96 -7.63
C GLU A 106 -14.93 9.36 -8.21
#